data_AF-A0A379TCY7-F1
#
_entry.id   AF-A0A379TCY7-F1
#
_cell.length_a   1.000
_cell.length_b   1.000
_cell.length_c   1.000
_cell.angle_alpha   90.00
_cell.angle_beta   90.00
_cell.angle_gamma   90.00
#
_symmetry.space_group_name_H-M   'P 1'
#
loop_
_entity.id
_entity.type
_entity.pdbx_description
1 polymer ?
#
loop_
_entity_poly.entity_id
_entity_poly.type
_entity_poly.pdbx_seq_one_letter_code
_entity_poly.pdbx_strand_id
1 'polypeptide(L)'
;MILERVEIVGFRGINRLSLMLEQNNVLIGENAWGKSSLLDALTLLLSPELDLYHFVREDFWFPPGDIKGREHHLHIILTFRETQPGRHRVRRYRALEACWSPCQDGFHRIFLPT
;
A
#
# COMPACT_ATOMS: atom_id res chain seq x y z
N MET A 1 -12.95 7.09 -4.47
CA MET A 1 -12.12 6.23 -3.61
C MET A 1 -10.79 6.94 -3.44
N ILE A 2 -10.19 6.88 -2.26
CA ILE A 2 -8.84 7.39 -1.98
C ILE A 2 -8.02 6.26 -1.34
N LEU A 3 -6.71 6.29 -1.52
CA LEU A 3 -5.80 5.49 -0.71
C LEU A 3 -5.71 6.16 0.66
N GLU A 4 -6.21 5.49 1.69
CA GLU A 4 -6.28 6.02 3.06
C GLU A 4 -5.11 5.55 3.91
N ARG A 5 -4.62 4.34 3.67
CA ARG A 5 -3.50 3.78 4.44
C ARG A 5 -2.61 2.91 3.57
N VAL A 6 -1.32 3.01 3.84
CA VAL A 6 -0.29 2.11 3.32
C VAL A 6 0.44 1.48 4.50
N GLU A 7 0.47 0.15 4.54
CA GLU A 7 1.25 -0.62 5.51
C GLU A 7 2.26 -1.46 4.73
N ILE A 8 3.54 -1.36 5.09
CA ILE A 8 4.65 -2.06 4.43
C ILE A 8 5.48 -2.75 5.50
N VAL A 9 5.80 -4.01 5.27
CA VAL A 9 6.80 -4.77 6.01
C VAL A 9 7.78 -5.39 5.01
N GLY A 10 9.07 -5.26 5.27
CA GLY A 10 10.12 -5.98 4.57
C GLY A 10 10.32 -5.60 3.10
N PHE A 11 10.10 -4.33 2.70
CA PHE A 11 10.24 -3.89 1.30
C PHE A 11 11.37 -2.87 1.10
N ARG A 12 12.40 -3.25 0.34
CA ARG A 12 13.55 -2.42 -0.09
C ARG A 12 14.17 -1.63 1.06
N GLY A 13 14.00 -0.30 1.10
CA GLY A 13 14.51 0.58 2.15
C GLY A 13 13.63 0.67 3.39
N ILE A 14 12.51 -0.07 3.45
CA ILE A 14 11.52 -0.03 4.51
C ILE A 14 11.48 -1.37 5.23
N ASN A 15 11.92 -1.40 6.50
CA ASN A 15 11.67 -2.55 7.38
C ASN A 15 10.19 -2.59 7.76
N ARG A 16 9.66 -1.50 8.34
CA ARG A 16 8.25 -1.38 8.70
C ARG A 16 7.77 0.06 8.56
N LEU A 17 6.64 0.24 7.88
CA LEU A 17 5.97 1.52 7.71
C LEU A 17 4.46 1.32 7.85
N SER A 18 3.81 2.25 8.55
CA SER A 18 2.36 2.40 8.52
C SER A 18 2.07 3.90 8.39
N LEU A 19 1.46 4.28 7.28
CA LEU A 19 1.22 5.68 6.94
C LEU A 19 -0.24 5.90 6.60
N MET A 20 -0.87 6.86 7.27
CA MET A 20 -2.17 7.40 6.88
C MET A 20 -1.98 8.44 5.78
N LEU A 21 -2.86 8.41 4.79
CA LEU A 21 -2.87 9.30 3.66
C LEU A 21 -4.20 10.03 3.57
N GLU A 22 -4.13 11.31 3.26
CA GLU A 22 -5.26 12.17 2.97
C GLU A 22 -5.39 12.42 1.47
N GLN A 23 -6.22 13.39 1.08
CA GLN A 23 -6.38 13.77 -0.33
C GLN A 23 -5.08 14.32 -0.93
N ASN A 24 -4.34 15.12 -0.15
CA ASN A 24 -3.07 15.72 -0.54
C ASN A 24 -2.03 15.39 0.54
N ASN A 25 -0.90 14.81 0.14
CA ASN A 25 0.13 14.38 1.07
C ASN A 25 1.49 14.96 0.66
N VAL A 26 2.23 15.48 1.62
CA VAL A 26 3.64 15.89 1.43
C VAL A 26 4.51 14.94 2.24
N LEU A 27 5.35 14.17 1.56
CA LEU A 27 6.25 13.21 2.20
C LEU A 27 7.57 13.88 2.56
N ILE A 28 7.80 14.08 3.87
CA ILE A 28 9.02 14.72 4.40
C ILE A 28 9.76 13.75 5.32
N GLY A 29 11.08 13.74 5.23
CA GLY A 29 11.96 13.14 6.23
C GLY A 29 13.39 13.02 5.69
N GLU A 30 14.28 12.44 6.48
CA GLU A 30 15.71 12.32 6.18
C GLU A 30 16.05 11.44 4.95
N ASN A 31 17.28 11.52 4.47
CA ASN A 31 17.73 10.56 3.46
C ASN A 31 17.75 9.16 4.10
N ALA A 32 17.32 8.14 3.34
CA ALA A 32 17.19 6.73 3.78
C ALA A 32 15.98 6.31 4.62
N TRP A 33 14.99 7.16 4.93
CA TRP A 33 13.77 6.67 5.62
C TRP A 33 12.85 5.78 4.74
N GLY A 34 13.13 5.67 3.44
CA GLY A 34 12.35 4.83 2.53
C GLY A 34 11.34 5.59 1.64
N LYS A 35 11.47 6.92 1.46
CA LYS A 35 10.64 7.70 0.50
C LYS A 35 10.51 7.04 -0.86
N SER A 36 11.65 6.80 -1.50
CA SER A 36 11.69 6.23 -2.84
C SER A 36 11.11 4.82 -2.83
N SER A 37 11.39 4.02 -1.81
CA SER A 37 10.80 2.68 -1.66
C SER A 37 9.28 2.72 -1.50
N LEU A 38 8.72 3.69 -0.78
CA LEU A 38 7.26 3.85 -0.70
C LEU A 38 6.65 4.19 -2.06
N LEU A 39 7.26 5.12 -2.80
CA LEU A 39 6.79 5.49 -4.14
C LEU A 39 6.94 4.34 -5.14
N ASP A 40 8.03 3.57 -5.05
CA ASP A 40 8.26 2.36 -5.84
C ASP A 40 7.15 1.33 -5.57
N ALA A 41 6.88 1.02 -4.30
CA ALA A 41 5.82 0.09 -3.92
C ALA A 41 4.45 0.50 -4.50
N LEU A 42 4.09 1.79 -4.38
CA LEU A 42 2.84 2.29 -4.95
C LEU A 42 2.83 2.22 -6.48
N THR A 43 3.95 2.49 -7.13
CA THR A 43 4.07 2.43 -8.60
C THR A 43 3.90 1.00 -9.09
N LEU A 44 4.54 0.03 -8.43
CA LEU A 44 4.48 -1.39 -8.79
C LEU A 44 3.07 -1.97 -8.58
N LEU A 45 2.45 -1.68 -7.44
CA LEU A 45 1.16 -2.27 -7.05
C LEU A 45 -0.05 -1.60 -7.69
N LEU A 46 0.08 -0.33 -8.09
CA LEU A 46 -0.99 0.44 -8.74
C LEU A 46 -0.76 0.62 -10.24
N SER A 47 0.22 -0.10 -10.80
CA SER A 47 0.46 -0.12 -12.24
C SER A 47 -0.80 -0.56 -12.98
N PRO A 48 -1.19 0.11 -14.08
CA PRO A 48 -2.32 -0.30 -14.91
C PRO A 48 -1.97 -1.47 -15.84
N GLU A 49 -0.77 -2.03 -15.74
CA GLU A 49 -0.37 -3.21 -16.52
C GLU A 49 -1.26 -4.42 -16.21
N LEU A 50 -1.41 -5.29 -17.21
CA LEU A 50 -2.30 -6.45 -17.12
C LEU A 50 -1.76 -7.52 -16.17
N ASP A 51 -0.43 -7.65 -16.10
CA ASP A 51 0.23 -8.61 -15.24
C ASP A 51 0.43 -8.00 -13.85
N LEU A 52 -0.01 -8.73 -12.82
CA LEU A 52 0.24 -8.34 -11.45
C LEU A 52 1.74 -8.41 -11.16
N TYR A 53 2.24 -7.41 -10.44
CA TYR A 53 3.65 -7.40 -10.05
C TYR A 53 3.98 -8.59 -9.14
N HIS A 54 5.02 -9.33 -9.50
CA HIS A 54 5.57 -10.42 -8.69
C HIS A 54 6.84 -9.95 -8.00
N PHE A 55 6.87 -9.97 -6.67
CA PHE A 55 8.05 -9.55 -5.92
C PHE A 55 9.25 -10.41 -6.25
N VAL A 56 10.37 -9.74 -6.48
CA VAL A 56 11.67 -10.37 -6.70
C VAL A 56 12.52 -10.28 -5.44
N ARG A 57 13.61 -11.04 -5.44
CA ARG A 57 14.54 -11.14 -4.31
C ARG A 57 15.10 -9.78 -3.88
N GLU A 58 15.25 -8.87 -4.83
CA GLU A 58 15.77 -7.51 -4.65
C GLU A 58 14.75 -6.56 -3.99
N ASP A 59 13.47 -6.94 -3.96
CA ASP A 59 12.42 -6.14 -3.30
C ASP A 59 12.38 -6.34 -1.79
N PHE A 60 13.01 -7.39 -1.26
CA PHE A 60 13.02 -7.65 0.19
C PHE A 60 13.93 -6.65 0.91
N TRP A 61 13.56 -6.28 2.13
CA TRP A 61 14.39 -5.41 2.97
C TRP A 61 15.66 -6.12 3.45
N PHE A 62 16.76 -5.36 3.54
CA PHE A 62 18.04 -5.84 4.02
C PHE A 62 18.53 -4.98 5.19
N PRO A 63 18.89 -5.60 6.34
CA PRO A 63 19.55 -4.87 7.41
C PRO A 63 20.90 -4.31 6.92
N PRO A 64 21.19 -3.02 7.15
CA PRO A 64 22.51 -2.48 6.86
C PRO A 64 23.56 -3.23 7.69
N GLY A 65 24.51 -3.87 7.00
CA GLY A 65 25.59 -4.64 7.63
C GLY A 65 25.36 -6.15 7.74
N ASP A 66 24.16 -6.66 7.43
CA ASP A 66 23.90 -8.11 7.41
C ASP A 66 23.21 -8.55 6.10
N ILE A 67 24.04 -8.97 5.14
CA ILE A 67 23.60 -9.46 3.83
C ILE A 67 22.84 -10.80 3.94
N LYS A 68 22.99 -11.51 5.08
CA LYS A 68 22.38 -12.82 5.33
C LYS A 68 21.11 -12.74 6.17
N GLY A 69 20.91 -11.67 6.93
CA GLY A 69 19.73 -11.41 7.77
C GLY A 69 18.50 -11.00 6.98
N ARG A 70 18.18 -11.71 5.90
CA ARG A 70 17.00 -11.42 5.08
C ARG A 70 15.74 -11.61 5.88
N GLU A 71 14.91 -10.57 5.90
CA GLU A 71 13.51 -10.79 6.23
C GLU A 71 12.87 -11.57 5.08
N HIS A 72 12.33 -12.75 5.39
CA HIS A 72 11.53 -13.54 4.45
C HIS A 72 10.08 -13.08 4.36
N HIS A 73 9.74 -12.01 5.10
CA HIS A 73 8.38 -11.55 5.30
C HIS A 73 8.25 -10.18 4.65
N LEU A 74 7.84 -10.18 3.38
CA LEU A 74 7.42 -9.00 2.65
C LEU A 74 5.90 -9.01 2.56
N HIS A 75 5.26 -7.94 3.02
CA HIS A 75 3.82 -7.77 2.84
C HIS A 75 3.46 -6.29 2.77
N ILE A 76 2.61 -5.95 1.83
CA ILE A 76 2.09 -4.61 1.64
C ILE A 76 0.56 -4.66 1.70
N ILE A 77 -0.04 -3.77 2.49
CA ILE A 77 -1.49 -3.57 2.54
C ILE A 77 -1.80 -2.17 2.06
N LEU A 78 -2.58 -2.09 1.00
CA LEU A 78 -3.19 -0.84 0.56
C LEU A 78 -4.65 -0.83 1.03
N THR A 79 -4.99 0.15 1.87
CA THR A 79 -6.37 0.36 2.31
C THR A 79 -6.96 1.53 1.54
N PHE A 80 -8.00 1.24 0.77
CA PHE A 80 -8.75 2.24 0.03
C PHE A 80 -10.08 2.53 0.72
N ARG A 81 -10.44 3.81 0.85
CA ARG A 81 -11.73 4.24 1.40
C ARG A 81 -12.61 4.88 0.35
N GLU A 82 -13.92 4.73 0.46
CA GLU A 82 -14.85 5.60 -0.28
C GLU A 82 -14.65 7.09 0.10
N THR A 83 -14.85 7.99 -0.86
CA THR A 83 -14.62 9.44 -0.65
C THR A 83 -15.69 10.10 0.22
N GLN A 84 -16.90 9.55 0.18
CA GLN A 84 -18.08 9.99 0.94
C GLN A 84 -18.90 8.73 1.26
N PRO A 85 -19.65 8.68 2.37
CA PRO A 85 -20.49 7.53 2.68
C PRO A 85 -21.45 7.19 1.52
N GLY A 86 -21.50 5.91 1.15
CA GLY A 86 -22.36 5.41 0.07
C GLY A 86 -21.81 5.57 -1.35
N ARG A 87 -20.66 6.25 -1.54
CA ARG A 87 -20.01 6.36 -2.86
C ARG A 87 -19.53 5.02 -3.39
N HIS A 88 -19.30 3.99 -2.58
CA HIS A 88 -18.94 2.65 -3.05
C HIS A 88 -20.00 2.05 -4.01
N ARG A 89 -21.26 2.52 -3.96
CA ARG A 89 -22.38 2.00 -4.77
C ARG A 89 -22.49 2.58 -6.18
N VAL A 90 -21.67 3.59 -6.54
CA VAL A 90 -21.77 4.18 -7.88
C VAL A 90 -21.36 3.19 -8.96
N ARG A 91 -21.93 3.32 -10.17
CA ARG A 91 -21.72 2.37 -11.28
C ARG A 91 -20.25 2.03 -11.56
N ARG A 92 -19.33 3.01 -11.46
CA ARG A 92 -17.89 2.81 -11.70
C ARG A 92 -17.21 1.85 -10.71
N TYR A 93 -17.80 1.57 -9.56
CA TYR A 93 -17.25 0.65 -8.55
C TYR A 93 -18.03 -0.66 -8.46
N ARG A 94 -18.99 -0.91 -9.37
CA ARG A 94 -19.76 -2.16 -9.38
C ARG A 94 -18.88 -3.41 -9.46
N ALA A 95 -17.77 -3.34 -10.21
CA ALA A 95 -16.82 -4.45 -10.30
C ALA A 95 -16.11 -4.76 -8.97
N LEU A 96 -16.07 -3.80 -8.04
CA LEU A 96 -15.43 -3.91 -6.74
C LEU A 96 -16.44 -4.20 -5.61
N GLU A 97 -17.72 -4.41 -5.94
CA GLU A 97 -18.82 -4.54 -4.95
C GLU A 97 -18.51 -5.59 -3.87
N ALA A 98 -17.98 -6.75 -4.28
CA ALA A 98 -17.63 -7.84 -3.38
C ALA A 98 -16.41 -7.55 -2.48
N CYS A 99 -15.59 -6.56 -2.81
CA CYS A 99 -14.36 -6.24 -2.07
C CYS A 99 -14.58 -5.17 -0.99
N TRP A 100 -15.74 -4.52 -0.95
CA TRP A 100 -16.03 -3.48 0.03
C TRP A 100 -16.42 -4.07 1.38
N SER A 101 -15.71 -3.64 2.42
CA SER A 101 -15.98 -3.97 3.80
C SER A 101 -16.56 -2.75 4.52
N PRO A 102 -17.73 -2.84 5.16
CA PRO A 102 -18.26 -1.77 6.01
C PRO A 102 -17.36 -1.60 7.24
N CYS A 103 -17.15 -0.35 7.66
CA CYS A 103 -16.40 -0.02 8.86
C CYS A 103 -17.25 0.78 9.86
N GLN A 104 -16.82 0.81 11.11
CA GLN A 104 -17.57 1.41 12.22
C GLN A 104 -17.77 2.93 12.09
N ASP A 105 -16.95 3.61 11.30
CA ASP A 105 -17.01 5.05 11.05
C ASP A 105 -18.01 5.44 9.94
N GLY A 106 -18.79 4.48 9.44
CA GLY A 106 -19.78 4.70 8.38
C GLY A 106 -19.21 4.74 6.96
N PHE A 107 -17.90 4.53 6.81
CA PHE A 107 -17.25 4.39 5.52
C PHE A 107 -17.04 2.92 5.16
N HIS A 108 -17.00 2.64 3.86
CA HIS A 108 -16.57 1.34 3.34
C HIS A 108 -15.12 1.40 2.86
N ARG A 109 -14.40 0.30 3.06
CA ARG A 109 -13.00 0.14 2.69
C ARG A 109 -12.74 -1.10 1.86
N ILE A 110 -11.74 -1.04 0.99
CA ILE A 110 -11.15 -2.20 0.31
C ILE A 110 -9.76 -2.39 0.89
N PHE A 111 -9.42 -3.64 1.24
CA PHE A 111 -8.08 -4.03 1.68
C PHE A 111 -7.44 -4.85 0.58
N LEU A 112 -6.33 -4.37 0.02
CA LEU A 112 -5.56 -5.05 -0.99
C LEU A 112 -4.24 -5.55 -0.36
N PRO A 113 -4.19 -6.83 0.08
CA PRO A 113 -2.95 -7.47 0.50
C PRO A 113 -2.16 -7.97 -0.72
N THR A 114 -0.84 -8.10 -0.55
CA THR A 114 0.09 -8.63 -1.56
C THR A 114 0.76 -9.92 -1.10
#